data_AF-A0AB38S767-F1
#
_entry.id   AF-A0AB38S767-F1
#
_cell.length_a   1.000
_cell.length_b   1.000
_cell.length_c   1.000
_cell.angle_alpha   90.00
_cell.angle_beta   90.00
_cell.angle_gamma   90.00
#
_symmetry.space_group_name_H-M   'P 1'
#
loop_
_entity.id
_entity.type
_entity.pdbx_description
1 polymer ?
#
loop_
_entity_poly.entity_id
_entity_poly.type
_entity_poly.pdbx_seq_one_letter_code
_entity_poly.pdbx_strand_id
1 'polypeptide(L)' 'MDSATQLQYLVGGNDRFGRINVGRDTAAAALKKAQELLREGYADVRICTPHGRILLPDEFDQLEG' A
#
# COMPACT_ATOMS: atom_id res chain seq x y z
N MET A 1 21.24 -9.09 12.86
CA MET A 1 20.93 -7.67 12.56
C MET A 1 19.46 -7.67 12.21
N ASP A 2 18.66 -7.72 13.25
CA ASP A 2 17.23 -7.97 13.22
C ASP A 2 16.62 -6.63 13.62
N SER A 3 16.85 -5.65 12.73
CA SER A 3 16.26 -4.33 12.85
C SER A 3 14.77 -4.55 12.92
N ALA A 4 14.22 -4.24 14.09
CA ALA A 4 12.82 -4.28 14.44
C ALA A 4 11.96 -4.07 13.20
N THR A 5 11.07 -5.03 12.92
CA THR A 5 9.98 -4.91 11.96
C THR A 5 9.16 -3.69 12.35
N GLN A 6 9.63 -2.50 11.96
CA GLN A 6 8.86 -1.27 12.02
C GLN A 6 7.60 -1.62 11.26
N LEU A 7 6.45 -1.53 11.91
CA LEU A 7 5.21 -1.93 11.27
C LEU A 7 4.98 -0.94 10.12
N GLN A 8 5.27 -1.38 8.89
CA GLN A 8 5.24 -0.57 7.69
C GLN A 8 3.90 -0.77 6.99
N TYR A 9 3.44 0.27 6.31
CA TYR A 9 2.36 0.13 5.35
C TYR A 9 2.88 -0.62 4.12
N LEU A 10 2.20 -1.69 3.72
CA LEU A 10 2.54 -2.43 2.51
C LEU A 10 1.54 -2.08 1.41
N VAL A 11 2.02 -1.52 0.32
CA VAL A 11 1.21 -1.22 -0.85
C VAL A 11 1.40 -2.34 -1.87
N GLY A 12 0.31 -3.01 -2.22
CA GLY A 12 0.30 -4.05 -3.23
C GLY A 12 -0.52 -3.64 -4.44
N GLY A 13 -0.15 -4.12 -5.61
CA GLY A 13 -0.93 -4.01 -6.84
C GLY A 13 -0.61 -5.15 -7.79
N ASN A 14 -1.54 -5.48 -8.67
CA ASN A 14 -1.40 -6.52 -9.67
C ASN A 14 -1.53 -5.92 -11.07
N ASP A 15 -0.54 -6.14 -11.93
CA ASP A 15 -0.63 -5.79 -13.35
C ASP A 15 -0.51 -7.08 -14.19
N ARG A 16 -0.61 -6.95 -15.51
CA ARG A 16 -0.46 -8.02 -16.50
C ARG A 16 0.86 -8.80 -16.37
N PHE A 17 1.87 -8.23 -15.72
CA PHE A 17 3.18 -8.84 -15.49
C PHE A 17 3.32 -9.49 -14.11
N GLY A 18 2.33 -9.33 -13.22
CA GLY A 18 2.29 -9.93 -11.89
C GLY A 18 2.06 -8.93 -10.76
N ARG A 19 2.26 -9.41 -9.54
CA ARG A 19 2.03 -8.63 -8.31
C ARG A 19 3.29 -7.95 -7.82
N ILE A 20 3.17 -6.69 -7.45
CA ILE A 20 4.21 -5.94 -6.72
C ILE A 20 3.76 -5.71 -5.28
N ASN A 21 4.72 -5.60 -4.35
CA ASN A 21 4.48 -5.15 -2.98
C ASN A 21 5.61 -4.22 -2.56
N VAL A 22 5.29 -3.05 -2.02
CA VAL A 22 6.23 -2.00 -1.64
C VAL A 22 5.95 -1.56 -0.21
N GLY A 23 6.97 -1.57 0.65
CA GLY A 23 6.88 -1.05 2.01
C GLY A 23 7.03 0.47 2.07
N ARG A 24 6.24 1.09 2.97
CA ARG A 24 6.25 2.52 3.26
C ARG A 24 6.10 2.76 4.76
N ASP A 25 6.92 3.66 5.28
CA ASP A 25 6.94 3.99 6.70
C ASP A 25 5.72 4.80 7.16
N THR A 26 5.04 5.50 6.25
CA THR A 26 3.91 6.38 6.57
C THR A 26 2.68 6.09 5.72
N ALA A 27 1.51 6.36 6.30
CA ALA A 27 0.21 6.24 5.64
C ALA A 27 0.14 7.08 4.37
N ALA A 28 0.56 8.35 4.45
CA ALA A 28 0.58 9.26 3.30
C ALA A 28 1.49 8.76 2.15
N ALA A 29 2.65 8.19 2.48
CA ALA A 29 3.55 7.64 1.45
C ALA A 29 2.99 6.35 0.84
N ALA A 30 2.26 5.55 1.62
CA ALA A 30 1.54 4.38 1.13
C ALA A 30 0.38 4.77 0.20
N LEU A 31 -0.41 5.76 0.60
CA LEU A 31 -1.53 6.30 -0.18
C LEU A 31 -1.04 6.88 -1.51
N LYS A 32 0.01 7.70 -1.46
CA LYS A 32 0.65 8.24 -2.67
C LYS A 32 1.09 7.12 -3.60
N LYS A 33 1.76 6.08 -3.08
CA LYS A 33 2.21 4.96 -3.91
C LYS A 33 1.03 4.17 -4.49
N ALA A 34 -0.05 3.98 -3.74
CA ALA A 34 -1.24 3.30 -4.23
C ALA A 34 -1.93 4.10 -5.36
N GLN A 35 -2.03 5.43 -5.22
CA GLN A 35 -2.53 6.30 -6.28
C GLN A 35 -1.66 6.28 -7.54
N GLU A 36 -0.33 6.20 -7.39
CA GLU A 36 0.58 6.01 -8.53
C GLU A 36 0.25 4.70 -9.26
N LEU A 37 0.08 3.60 -8.55
CA LEU A 37 -0.24 2.30 -9.14
C LEU A 37 -1.59 2.31 -9.88
N LEU A 38 -2.61 2.96 -9.30
CA LEU A 38 -3.89 3.13 -9.96
C LEU A 38 -3.77 3.94 -11.26
N ARG A 39 -2.95 5.00 -11.27
CA ARG A 39 -2.67 5.80 -12.47
C ARG A 39 -1.86 5.03 -13.52
N GLU A 40 -0.95 4.17 -13.08
CA GLU A 40 -0.16 3.27 -13.93
C GLU A 40 -1.00 2.13 -14.53
N GLY A 41 -2.24 1.93 -14.05
CA GLY A 41 -3.17 0.91 -14.55
C GLY A 41 -3.09 -0.44 -13.83
N TYR A 42 -2.45 -0.49 -12.66
CA TYR A 42 -2.48 -1.69 -11.82
C TYR A 42 -3.90 -1.93 -11.31
N ALA A 43 -4.31 -3.19 -11.35
CA ALA A 43 -5.53 -3.72 -10.73
C ALA A 43 -5.23 -4.24 -9.30
N ASP A 44 -6.28 -4.52 -8.51
CA ASP A 44 -6.16 -5.06 -7.14
C ASP A 44 -5.22 -4.22 -6.23
N VAL A 45 -5.21 -2.89 -6.40
CA VAL A 45 -4.38 -2.01 -5.57
C VAL A 45 -4.92 -1.98 -4.15
N ARG A 46 -4.07 -2.30 -3.17
CA ARG A 46 -4.43 -2.40 -1.75
C ARG A 46 -3.31 -1.90 -0.86
N ILE A 47 -3.67 -1.43 0.32
CA ILE A 47 -2.73 -1.00 1.36
C ILE A 47 -2.96 -1.87 2.60
N CYS A 48 -1.97 -2.68 2.98
CA CYS A 48 -1.95 -3.30 4.30
C CYS A 48 -1.34 -2.32 5.29
N THR A 49 -2.10 -1.98 6.32
CA THR A 49 -1.64 -1.18 7.45
C THR A 49 -0.71 -2.00 8.35
N PRO A 50 0.13 -1.31 9.17
CA PRO A 50 0.89 -1.93 10.25
C PRO A 50 0.06 -2.82 11.19
N HIS A 51 -1.22 -2.50 11.37
CA HIS A 51 -2.14 -3.24 12.23
C HIS A 51 -2.73 -4.49 11.55
N GLY A 52 -2.26 -4.86 10.36
CA GLY A 52 -2.76 -6.02 9.61
C GLY A 52 -4.10 -5.78 8.91
N ARG A 53 -4.62 -4.54 8.93
CA ARG A 53 -5.83 -4.17 8.19
C ARG A 53 -5.50 -3.91 6.73
N ILE A 54 -6.28 -4.45 5.80
CA ILE A 54 -6.14 -4.20 4.37
C ILE A 54 -7.18 -3.16 3.97
N LEU A 55 -6.74 -2.13 3.27
CA LEU A 55 -7.57 -1.06 2.73
C LEU A 55 -7.58 -1.18 1.21
N LEU A 56 -8.77 -1.04 0.64
CA LEU A 56 -9.01 -0.97 -0.80
C LEU A 56 -9.06 0.49 -1.26
N PRO A 57 -9.07 0.78 -2.58
CA PRO A 57 -9.03 2.15 -3.10
C PRO A 57 -10.13 3.05 -2.54
N ASP A 58 -11.34 2.52 -2.36
CA ASP A 58 -12.47 3.22 -1.73
C ASP A 58 -12.25 3.54 -0.24
N GLU A 59 -11.36 2.82 0.43
CA GLU A 59 -11.04 2.98 1.85
C GLU A 59 -9.76 3.80 2.08
N PHE A 60 -9.10 4.28 1.03
CA PHE A 60 -7.86 5.06 1.17
C PHE A 60 -8.07 6.38 1.92
N ASP A 61 -9.25 6.99 1.82
CA ASP A 61 -9.64 8.18 2.58
C ASP A 61 -9.45 8.00 4.10
N GLN A 62 -9.60 6.77 4.60
CA GLN A 62 -9.40 6.45 6.03
C GLN A 62 -7.95 6.62 6.51
N LEU A 63 -6.98 6.78 5.59
CA LEU A 63 -5.58 7.05 5.88
C LEU A 63 -5.20 8.54 5.81
N GLU A 64 -6.07 9.40 5.29
CA GLU A 64 -5.84 10.85 5.20
C GLU A 64 -6.26 11.62 6.47
N GLY A 65 -6.65 10.90 7.53
CA GLY A 65 -7.08 11.45 8.83
C GLY A 65 -5.97 11.89 9.77
#